data_AF-A0A7V9Q3W8-F1
#
_entry.id   AF-A0A7V9Q3W8-F1
#
_cell.length_a   1.000
_cell.length_b   1.000
_cell.length_c   1.000
_cell.angle_alpha   90.00
_cell.angle_beta   90.00
_cell.angle_gamma   90.00
#
_symmetry.space_group_name_H-M   'P 1'
#
loop_
_entity.id
_entity.type
_entity.pdbx_description
1 polymer ?
#
loop_
_entity_poly.entity_id
_entity_poly.type
_entity_poly.pdbx_seq_one_letter_code
_entity_poly.pdbx_strand_id
1 'polypeptide(L)' 'RPRGWTLDRDPFLLETSVPGVFAVGDVRKGSIKRVASGVGEGSVAVSFIHQYLSKVV' A
#
# COMPACT_ATOMS: atom_id res chain seq x y z
N ARG A 1 5.58 -11.95 -4.80
CA ARG A 1 5.14 -11.74 -3.40
C ARG A 1 6.36 -11.60 -2.49
N PRO A 2 6.30 -10.76 -1.44
CA PRO A 2 7.35 -10.64 -0.43
C PRO A 2 7.59 -11.98 0.29
N ARG A 3 8.79 -12.18 0.83
CA ARG A 3 9.09 -13.34 1.67
C ARG A 3 8.20 -13.28 2.92
N GLY A 4 7.53 -14.40 3.26
CA GLY A 4 6.64 -14.48 4.42
C GLY A 4 5.23 -13.94 4.19
N TRP A 5 4.82 -13.70 2.93
CA TRP A 5 3.47 -13.28 2.60
C TRP A 5 2.44 -14.38 2.88
N THR A 6 1.41 -14.07 3.66
CA THR A 6 0.44 -15.07 4.18
C THR A 6 -0.92 -15.07 3.48
N LEU A 7 -1.23 -14.05 2.67
CA LEU A 7 -2.55 -13.92 2.05
C LEU A 7 -2.62 -14.58 0.68
N ASP A 8 -3.80 -15.13 0.36
CA ASP A 8 -4.11 -15.70 -0.96
C ASP A 8 -4.49 -14.62 -1.99
N ARG A 9 -3.60 -13.63 -2.14
CA ARG A 9 -3.64 -12.57 -3.15
C ARG A 9 -2.29 -11.89 -3.21
N ASP A 10 -1.99 -11.18 -4.30
CA ASP A 10 -0.79 -10.36 -4.36
C ASP A 10 -0.91 -9.06 -3.56
N PRO A 11 0.21 -8.48 -3.06
CA PRO A 11 0.21 -7.17 -2.44
C PRO A 11 -0.52 -6.13 -3.30
N PHE A 12 -1.30 -5.27 -2.65
CA PHE A 12 -1.91 -4.13 -3.31
C PHE A 12 -0.81 -3.13 -3.69
N LEU A 13 -1.15 -2.20 -4.57
CA LEU A 13 -0.23 -1.13 -4.91
C LEU A 13 0.14 -0.35 -3.64
N LEU A 14 1.43 -0.08 -3.44
CA LEU A 14 2.00 0.62 -2.27
C LEU A 14 1.91 -0.13 -0.94
N GLU A 15 1.44 -1.38 -0.96
CA GLU A 15 1.47 -2.23 0.22
C GLU A 15 2.89 -2.76 0.48
N THR A 16 3.25 -2.82 1.74
CA THR A 16 4.56 -3.28 2.19
C THR A 16 4.63 -4.81 2.21
N SER A 17 5.70 -5.37 2.76
CA SER A 17 5.78 -6.82 3.02
C SER A 17 4.84 -7.30 4.13
N VAL A 18 4.24 -6.38 4.90
CA VAL A 18 3.27 -6.68 5.94
C VAL A 18 1.87 -6.40 5.39
N PRO A 19 0.98 -7.41 5.31
CA PRO A 19 -0.37 -7.19 4.81
C PRO A 19 -1.14 -6.15 5.63
N GLY A 20 -1.88 -5.28 4.95
CA GLY A 20 -2.62 -4.17 5.52
C GLY A 20 -1.79 -2.91 5.81
N VAL A 21 -0.46 -2.97 5.67
CA VAL A 21 0.44 -1.83 5.92
C VAL A 21 0.90 -1.24 4.60
N PHE A 22 0.65 0.05 4.40
CA PHE A 22 0.96 0.78 3.16
C PHE A 22 2.00 1.88 3.41
N ALA A 23 2.86 2.11 2.42
CA ALA A 23 3.88 3.16 2.45
C ALA A 23 3.72 4.09 1.24
N VAL A 24 3.48 5.38 1.49
CA VAL A 24 3.18 6.39 0.46
C VAL A 24 4.09 7.60 0.57
N GLY A 25 4.33 8.28 -0.56
CA GLY A 25 5.18 9.47 -0.59
C GLY A 25 6.65 9.14 -0.35
N ASP A 26 7.38 10.00 0.36
CA ASP A 26 8.84 9.99 0.29
C ASP A 26 9.54 8.94 1.14
N VAL A 27 8.79 8.25 1.99
CA VAL A 27 9.30 7.13 2.79
C VAL A 27 9.63 5.90 1.94
N ARG A 28 8.99 5.72 0.78
CA ARG A 28 9.22 4.53 -0.07
C ARG A 28 10.33 4.75 -1.10
N LYS A 29 11.00 3.66 -1.47
CA LYS A 29 11.95 3.63 -2.59
C LYS A 29 11.23 3.96 -3.91
N GLY A 30 11.89 4.73 -4.77
CA GLY A 30 11.35 5.13 -6.08
C GLY A 30 10.18 6.11 -5.99
N SER A 31 10.05 6.87 -4.90
CA SER A 31 9.09 7.98 -4.85
C SER A 31 9.56 9.12 -5.73
N ILE A 32 8.60 9.92 -6.20
CA ILE A 32 8.88 11.05 -7.09
C ILE A 32 9.43 12.27 -6.29
N LYS A 33 9.44 12.23 -4.95
CA LYS A 33 9.89 13.33 -4.09
C LYS A 33 9.08 14.62 -4.28
N ARG A 34 7.77 14.48 -4.52
CA ARG A 34 6.83 15.59 -4.77
C ARG A 34 5.56 15.45 -3.95
N VAL A 35 5.13 16.57 -3.35
CA VAL A 35 3.93 16.64 -2.51
C VAL A 35 2.68 16.14 -3.24
N ALA A 36 2.40 16.63 -4.45
CA ALA A 36 1.22 16.23 -5.22
C ALA A 36 1.19 14.71 -5.52
N SER A 37 2.36 14.11 -5.80
CA SER A 37 2.47 12.66 -6.00
C SER A 37 2.17 11.90 -4.72
N GLY A 38 2.73 12.34 -3.58
CA GLY A 38 2.48 11.72 -2.28
C GLY A 38 1.00 11.80 -1.87
N VAL A 39 0.34 12.93 -2.13
CA VAL A 39 -1.10 13.10 -1.89
C VAL A 39 -1.92 12.12 -2.75
N GLY A 40 -1.60 12.00 -4.04
CA GLY A 40 -2.27 11.05 -4.93
C GLY A 40 -2.07 9.60 -4.51
N GLU A 41 -0.84 9.22 -4.15
CA GLU A 41 -0.51 7.90 -3.61
C GLU A 41 -1.29 7.59 -2.32
N GLY A 42 -1.41 8.57 -1.42
CA GLY A 42 -2.21 8.44 -0.19
C GLY A 42 -3.69 8.17 -0.47
N SER A 43 -4.28 8.89 -1.43
CA SER A 43 -5.67 8.66 -1.86
C SER A 43 -5.90 7.23 -2.35
N VAL A 44 -4.98 6.73 -3.19
CA VAL A 44 -5.04 5.34 -3.70
C VAL A 44 -4.88 4.32 -2.57
N ALA A 45 -3.97 4.56 -1.63
CA ALA A 45 -3.78 3.67 -0.48
C ALA A 45 -5.05 3.54 0.37
N VAL A 46 -5.80 4.63 0.59
CA VAL A 46 -7.07 4.59 1.33
C VAL A 46 -8.09 3.66 0.66
N SER A 47 -8.23 3.70 -0.66
CA SER A 47 -9.12 2.77 -1.38
C SER A 47 -8.75 1.30 -1.15
N PHE A 48 -7.44 0.97 -1.18
CA PHE A 48 -6.98 -0.39 -0.90
C PHE A 48 -7.09 -0.79 0.58
N ILE A 49 -6.97 0.16 1.51
CA ILE A 49 -7.23 -0.09 2.94
C ILE A 49 -8.69 -0.52 3.12
N HIS A 50 -9.65 0.17 2.51
CA HIS A 50 -11.06 -0.25 2.58
C HIS A 50 -11.27 -1.64 1.98
N GLN A 51 -10.64 -1.95 0.84
CA GLN A 51 -10.72 -3.28 0.23
C GLN A 51 -10.02 -4.37 1.06
N TYR A 52 -8.95 -4.04 1.78
CA TYR A 52 -8.29 -4.95 2.69
C TYR A 52 -9.20 -5.25 3.88
N LEU A 53 -9.75 -4.21 4.51
CA LEU A 53 -10.64 -4.34 5.66
C LEU A 53 -11.93 -5.09 5.31
N SER A 54 -12.47 -4.93 4.10
CA SER A 54 -13.66 -5.67 3.67
C SER A 54 -13.47 -7.18 3.55
N LYS A 55 -12.23 -7.68 3.63
CA LYS A 55 -11.89 -9.11 3.58
C LYS A 55 -11.44 -9.68 4.92
N VAL A 56 -11.21 -8.82 5.91
CA VAL A 56 -10.76 -9.19 7.26
C VAL A 56 -11.92 -9.22 8.26
N VAL A 57 -13.02 -8.52 7.93
CA VAL A 57 -14.30 -8.57 8.67
C VAL A 57 -15.16 -9.74 8.18
#